data_AF-A0A0A3JCZ0-F1
#
_entry.id   AF-A0A0A3JCZ0-F1
#
_cell.length_a   1.000
_cell.length_b   1.000
_cell.length_c   1.000
_cell.angle_alpha   90.00
_cell.angle_beta   90.00
_cell.angle_gamma   90.00
#
_symmetry.space_group_name_H-M   'P 1'
#
loop_
_entity.id
_entity.type
_entity.pdbx_description
1 polymer ?
#
loop_
_entity_poly.entity_id
_entity_poly.type
_entity_poly.pdbx_seq_one_letter_code
_entity_poly.pdbx_strand_id
1 'polypeptide(L)'
;MKKGKKLAAAAMAGTLLVSSAAAMIHTNLMEVEAKENGKKQDPTNVIMLVMDGSSNNVSTLSRWYKGESLALDEILTGGVRTYSAESAITDSAPASTALATGHKSNSGYIGVLPSSVTTPGVEQVKEEEAFKPVANVLEGAKKSGRATGIVSTSEIQHATPAGFSSHVASRSNYDDIAEQQVYQGIDVVLGGGLDSLKETRKDGENLLEVIEEQDYELVTTREELLKTNADKIWGAFAPAALAYDFDRGLTKAEEPTLADMTKKAIDTLDKDKDGFFLMVEGSKIDWAAHANDTIGMISDFLAFDDAVKEALEFAEKDKNTLVIAVTDHGNSGITIGNTATTGTYDTTPVSAYIDPLKEASMTVEGALSFLKEDKSNLEEVAALYGLKNLTEKERKALEASEKLSATMVKLLAERANIGYTTGGHTGDDVFLYAYGPNKPSGLVDNTDLANIMAETMNFQLNQLTASLYIEAKSALEKKGFTVTVDQSDSSNPVLVAKKGNTTYEIPENKNSILSKITDKNGKSEVKQHTVPYVTVYNDRSFFISEEALKYIK
;
A
#
# COMPACT_ATOMS: atom_id res chain seq x y z
N MET A 1 -54.22 75.52 17.51
CA MET A 1 -53.51 76.71 18.04
C MET A 1 -52.09 76.28 18.34
N LYS A 2 -50.97 76.82 17.86
CA LYS A 2 -50.54 77.97 17.04
C LYS A 2 -49.45 77.40 16.09
N LYS A 3 -49.47 77.66 14.78
CA LYS A 3 -48.67 78.69 14.07
C LYS A 3 -47.25 78.84 14.66
N GLY A 4 -46.13 78.67 13.94
CA GLY A 4 -45.87 78.47 12.52
C GLY A 4 -44.52 79.10 12.14
N LYS A 5 -44.08 78.81 10.89
CA LYS A 5 -43.06 79.51 10.08
C LYS A 5 -41.60 79.38 10.56
N LYS A 6 -40.57 79.31 9.70
CA LYS A 6 -40.38 79.22 8.23
C LYS A 6 -38.86 79.14 8.01
N LEU A 7 -38.43 78.40 6.97
CA LEU A 7 -37.28 78.65 6.05
C LEU A 7 -35.87 78.82 6.68
N ALA A 8 -34.76 78.38 6.09
CA ALA A 8 -34.44 78.15 4.69
C ALA A 8 -33.31 77.10 4.56
N ALA A 9 -33.27 76.47 3.39
CA ALA A 9 -32.12 75.74 2.89
C ALA A 9 -30.92 76.69 2.66
N ALA A 10 -29.71 76.23 2.98
CA ALA A 10 -28.48 76.72 2.37
C ALA A 10 -27.48 75.56 2.31
N ALA A 11 -26.83 75.48 1.15
CA ALA A 11 -26.05 74.37 0.67
C ALA A 11 -24.60 74.37 1.17
N MET A 12 -23.90 73.31 0.73
CA MET A 12 -22.46 73.16 0.57
C MET A 12 -21.67 72.53 1.72
N ALA A 13 -21.27 71.30 1.41
CA ALA A 13 -19.87 70.88 1.26
C ALA A 13 -18.98 70.91 2.50
N GLY A 14 -18.57 69.71 2.87
CA GLY A 14 -17.18 69.46 3.25
C GLY A 14 -16.85 69.71 4.71
N THR A 15 -16.98 68.68 5.54
CA THR A 15 -15.92 68.31 6.47
C THR A 15 -16.09 66.86 6.92
N LEU A 16 -15.16 66.02 6.48
CA LEU A 16 -14.93 64.68 7.00
C LEU A 16 -14.43 64.80 8.45
N LEU A 17 -15.18 64.27 9.41
CA LEU A 17 -14.65 63.81 10.69
C LEU A 17 -15.35 62.51 11.12
N VAL A 18 -14.64 61.43 10.84
CA VAL A 18 -14.46 60.19 11.62
C VAL A 18 -15.23 60.13 12.95
N SER A 19 -16.13 59.15 13.10
CA SER A 19 -15.97 58.03 14.04
C SER A 19 -17.27 57.21 14.19
N SER A 20 -17.28 56.00 13.67
CA SER A 20 -17.94 54.86 14.33
C SER A 20 -17.41 53.59 13.70
N ALA A 21 -16.50 52.95 14.44
CA ALA A 21 -15.87 51.69 14.10
C ALA A 21 -16.91 50.56 14.04
N ALA A 22 -17.11 50.03 12.84
CA ALA A 22 -17.51 48.65 12.61
C ALA A 22 -16.47 48.10 11.61
N ALA A 23 -15.30 47.73 12.13
CA ALA A 23 -14.29 47.07 11.33
C ALA A 23 -14.74 45.63 11.10
N MET A 24 -15.37 45.39 9.94
CA MET A 24 -15.20 44.13 9.25
C MET A 24 -13.70 43.92 9.10
N ILE A 25 -13.13 43.00 9.87
CA ILE A 25 -11.80 42.48 9.59
C ILE A 25 -11.97 41.58 8.37
N HIS A 26 -11.89 42.19 7.19
CA HIS A 26 -11.32 41.55 6.02
C HIS A 26 -9.85 41.28 6.38
N THR A 27 -9.55 40.07 6.86
CA THR A 27 -8.19 39.56 6.71
C THR A 27 -8.00 39.34 5.21
N ASN A 28 -7.26 40.26 4.60
CA ASN A 28 -6.50 40.00 3.39
C ASN A 28 -5.61 38.78 3.66
N LEU A 29 -6.11 37.58 3.39
CA LEU A 29 -5.26 36.53 2.89
C LEU A 29 -4.89 37.01 1.49
N MET A 30 -3.72 37.66 1.39
CA MET A 30 -3.07 37.77 0.10
C MET A 30 -2.86 36.34 -0.37
N GLU A 31 -3.68 35.90 -1.32
CA GLU A 31 -3.27 34.85 -2.26
C GLU A 31 -1.92 35.30 -2.80
N VAL A 32 -0.87 34.63 -2.34
CA VAL A 32 0.42 34.71 -3.00
C VAL A 32 0.24 33.93 -4.29
N GLU A 33 -0.24 34.61 -5.34
CA GLU A 33 -0.04 34.14 -6.71
C GLU A 33 1.46 33.97 -6.90
N ALA A 34 1.90 32.71 -6.93
CA ALA A 34 3.27 32.37 -7.27
C ALA A 34 3.54 32.88 -8.69
N LYS A 35 4.48 33.82 -8.81
CA LYS A 35 5.03 34.22 -10.10
C LYS A 35 5.57 32.98 -10.81
N GLU A 36 5.01 32.66 -11.98
CA GLU A 36 5.67 31.84 -12.99
C GLU A 36 7.01 32.48 -13.35
N ASN A 37 8.06 32.06 -12.65
CA ASN A 37 9.43 32.23 -13.11
C ASN A 37 9.82 30.93 -13.80
N GLY A 38 9.87 30.97 -15.13
CA GLY A 38 10.32 29.87 -15.96
C GLY A 38 11.68 29.31 -15.53
N LYS A 39 11.64 28.14 -14.90
CA LYS A 39 12.62 27.05 -14.94
C LYS A 39 11.79 25.77 -14.84
N LYS A 40 11.98 24.81 -15.75
CA LYS A 40 11.37 23.47 -15.66
C LYS A 40 11.48 22.98 -14.21
N GLN A 41 10.36 22.83 -13.52
CA GLN A 41 10.31 22.20 -12.22
C GLN A 41 9.58 20.88 -12.41
N ASP A 42 10.34 19.86 -12.79
CA ASP A 42 9.97 18.44 -12.75
C ASP A 42 11.26 17.70 -12.44
N PRO A 43 11.32 16.89 -11.37
CA PRO A 43 10.31 15.87 -11.08
C PRO A 43 9.76 15.82 -9.64
N THR A 44 8.46 15.51 -9.49
CA THR A 44 7.75 15.34 -8.21
C THR A 44 7.81 13.89 -7.71
N ASN A 45 8.53 13.62 -6.64
CA ASN A 45 8.53 12.29 -6.04
C ASN A 45 7.13 11.96 -5.50
N VAL A 46 6.77 10.68 -5.49
CA VAL A 46 5.51 10.21 -4.90
C VAL A 46 5.84 9.13 -3.89
N ILE A 47 5.41 9.33 -2.64
CA ILE A 47 5.47 8.33 -1.56
C ILE A 47 4.04 7.99 -1.17
N MET A 48 3.64 6.75 -1.43
CA MET A 48 2.34 6.20 -1.06
C MET A 48 2.50 5.26 0.14
N LEU A 49 1.96 5.64 1.28
CA LEU A 49 1.98 4.81 2.49
C LEU A 49 0.60 4.18 2.74
N VAL A 50 0.56 2.87 2.89
CA VAL A 50 -0.66 2.10 3.15
C VAL A 50 -0.59 1.46 4.54
N MET A 51 -1.49 1.82 5.44
CA MET A 51 -1.67 1.16 6.73
C MET A 51 -2.78 0.11 6.56
N ASP A 52 -2.44 -1.15 6.29
CA ASP A 52 -3.42 -2.19 5.95
C ASP A 52 -4.42 -2.38 7.12
N GLY A 53 -5.72 -2.40 6.81
CA GLY A 53 -6.79 -2.73 7.76
C GLY A 53 -6.99 -1.79 8.96
N SER A 54 -6.54 -0.54 8.88
CA SER A 54 -6.59 0.40 10.00
C SER A 54 -7.88 1.21 10.05
N SER A 55 -8.82 0.81 10.91
CA SER A 55 -9.96 1.65 11.26
C SER A 55 -9.52 2.98 11.89
N ASN A 56 -10.26 4.07 11.64
CA ASN A 56 -9.96 5.42 12.16
C ASN A 56 -9.78 5.47 13.71
N ASN A 57 -10.46 4.56 14.42
CA ASN A 57 -10.35 4.44 15.88
C ASN A 57 -8.99 3.90 16.34
N VAL A 58 -8.26 3.14 15.51
CA VAL A 58 -6.89 2.69 15.79
C VAL A 58 -5.96 3.91 15.87
N SER A 59 -6.01 4.83 14.90
CA SER A 59 -5.26 6.10 14.95
C SER A 59 -5.56 6.88 16.24
N THR A 60 -6.83 6.99 16.60
CA THR A 60 -7.24 7.70 17.83
C THR A 60 -6.73 7.02 19.09
N LEU A 61 -6.81 5.69 19.15
CA LEU A 61 -6.34 4.92 20.29
C LEU A 61 -4.81 4.97 20.40
N SER A 62 -4.09 4.86 19.29
CA SER A 62 -2.63 4.99 19.22
C SER A 62 -2.16 6.35 19.69
N ARG A 63 -2.87 7.45 19.36
CA ARG A 63 -2.59 8.79 19.89
C ARG A 63 -2.70 8.85 21.42
N TRP A 64 -3.78 8.30 21.98
CA TRP A 64 -3.95 8.24 23.43
C TRP A 64 -2.92 7.35 24.10
N TYR A 65 -2.56 6.23 23.47
CA TYR A 65 -1.52 5.35 23.95
C TYR A 65 -0.15 6.05 23.94
N LYS A 66 0.22 6.72 22.84
CA LYS A 66 1.49 7.46 22.71
C LYS A 66 1.57 8.61 23.72
N GLY A 67 0.45 9.30 23.96
CA GLY A 67 0.37 10.45 24.86
C GLY A 67 0.79 11.78 24.22
N GLU A 68 1.00 11.79 22.91
CA GLU A 68 1.38 12.94 22.08
C GLU A 68 0.78 12.80 20.67
N SER A 69 0.97 13.83 19.84
CA SER A 69 0.51 13.83 18.45
C SER A 69 1.25 12.79 17.59
N LEU A 70 0.54 12.31 16.57
CA LEU A 70 1.06 11.44 15.52
C LEU A 70 1.62 12.31 14.38
N ALA A 71 2.61 11.81 13.64
CA ALA A 71 3.08 12.48 12.41
C ALA A 71 1.94 12.62 11.39
N LEU A 72 1.06 11.61 11.34
CA LEU A 72 -0.18 11.65 10.55
C LEU A 72 -1.10 12.83 10.89
N ASP A 73 -1.12 13.31 12.14
CA ASP A 73 -2.05 14.37 12.56
C ASP A 73 -1.82 15.68 11.80
N GLU A 74 -0.57 15.95 11.40
CA GLU A 74 -0.18 17.18 10.71
C GLU A 74 -0.66 17.23 9.26
N ILE A 75 -1.01 16.06 8.70
CA ILE A 75 -1.28 15.89 7.28
C ILE A 75 -2.67 15.31 6.99
N LEU A 76 -3.59 15.29 7.96
CA LEU A 76 -4.99 14.89 7.73
C LEU A 76 -5.70 15.89 6.81
N THR A 77 -6.22 15.43 5.66
CA THR A 77 -6.87 16.30 4.65
C THR A 77 -8.29 15.90 4.28
N GLY A 78 -8.78 14.72 4.67
CA GLY A 78 -10.14 14.30 4.34
C GLY A 78 -10.42 12.82 4.62
N GLY A 79 -11.14 12.19 3.70
CA GLY A 79 -11.47 10.76 3.78
C GLY A 79 -11.46 10.05 2.42
N VAL A 80 -11.45 8.73 2.45
CA VAL A 80 -11.38 7.85 1.28
C VAL A 80 -12.48 6.81 1.35
N ARG A 81 -13.20 6.60 0.25
CA ARG A 81 -14.12 5.47 0.07
C ARG A 81 -13.36 4.27 -0.47
N THR A 82 -13.58 3.11 0.15
CA THR A 82 -12.73 1.93 -0.07
C THR A 82 -13.45 0.75 -0.74
N TYR A 83 -14.75 0.83 -1.01
CA TYR A 83 -15.53 -0.27 -1.60
C TYR A 83 -14.93 -0.86 -2.88
N SER A 84 -15.21 -2.13 -3.17
CA SER A 84 -14.74 -2.85 -4.36
C SER A 84 -15.79 -2.87 -5.48
N ALA A 85 -15.47 -3.53 -6.61
CA ALA A 85 -16.42 -3.67 -7.72
C ALA A 85 -17.67 -4.48 -7.36
N GLU A 86 -17.62 -5.29 -6.29
CA GLU A 86 -18.68 -6.24 -5.93
C GLU A 86 -19.19 -6.15 -4.49
N SER A 87 -18.56 -5.35 -3.64
CA SER A 87 -18.86 -5.29 -2.21
C SER A 87 -18.63 -3.90 -1.63
N ALA A 88 -19.46 -3.52 -0.65
CA ALA A 88 -19.27 -2.33 0.16
C ALA A 88 -18.07 -2.45 1.13
N ILE A 89 -17.61 -3.68 1.39
CA ILE A 89 -16.44 -3.99 2.19
C ILE A 89 -15.41 -4.64 1.26
N THR A 90 -14.28 -3.96 1.07
CA THR A 90 -13.22 -4.44 0.18
C THR A 90 -12.29 -5.41 0.89
N ASP A 91 -11.62 -6.24 0.10
CA ASP A 91 -10.39 -6.95 0.46
C ASP A 91 -9.17 -6.08 0.10
N SER A 92 -7.98 -6.38 0.64
CA SER A 92 -6.74 -5.63 0.36
C SER A 92 -6.35 -5.68 -1.12
N ALA A 93 -6.58 -6.80 -1.80
CA ALA A 93 -6.24 -6.98 -3.22
C ALA A 93 -6.99 -6.02 -4.19
N PRO A 94 -8.34 -5.94 -4.17
CA PRO A 94 -9.04 -4.93 -4.96
C PRO A 94 -8.80 -3.49 -4.48
N ALA A 95 -8.51 -3.29 -3.18
CA ALA A 95 -8.19 -1.97 -2.65
C ALA A 95 -6.84 -1.46 -3.16
N SER A 96 -5.79 -2.29 -3.08
CA SER A 96 -4.46 -1.98 -3.62
C SER A 96 -4.50 -1.81 -5.14
N THR A 97 -5.27 -2.65 -5.85
CA THR A 97 -5.51 -2.47 -7.29
C THR A 97 -6.13 -1.10 -7.58
N ALA A 98 -7.12 -0.65 -6.80
CA ALA A 98 -7.73 0.67 -6.99
C ALA A 98 -6.74 1.80 -6.71
N LEU A 99 -5.98 1.71 -5.60
CA LEU A 99 -4.95 2.69 -5.22
C LEU A 99 -3.81 2.78 -6.24
N ALA A 100 -3.51 1.68 -6.94
CA ALA A 100 -2.40 1.60 -7.87
C ALA A 100 -2.78 1.90 -9.33
N THR A 101 -4.00 1.59 -9.75
CA THR A 101 -4.39 1.58 -11.18
C THR A 101 -5.53 2.53 -11.53
N GLY A 102 -6.27 3.02 -10.53
CA GLY A 102 -7.47 3.84 -10.75
C GLY A 102 -8.69 3.03 -11.19
N HIS A 103 -8.64 1.70 -11.11
CA HIS A 103 -9.75 0.80 -11.43
C HIS A 103 -10.20 0.01 -10.20
N LYS A 104 -11.51 -0.04 -9.95
CA LYS A 104 -12.09 -1.00 -8.98
C LYS A 104 -11.88 -2.42 -9.48
N SER A 105 -11.68 -3.37 -8.57
CA SER A 105 -11.56 -4.80 -8.91
C SER A 105 -12.39 -5.70 -7.97
N ASN A 106 -12.37 -7.01 -8.21
CA ASN A 106 -13.02 -8.02 -7.36
C ASN A 106 -12.09 -8.53 -6.27
N SER A 107 -12.65 -9.16 -5.24
CA SER A 107 -11.90 -9.76 -4.13
C SER A 107 -10.82 -10.71 -4.64
N GLY A 108 -9.61 -10.59 -4.09
CA GLY A 108 -8.47 -11.40 -4.47
C GLY A 108 -7.83 -11.05 -5.82
N TYR A 109 -8.33 -10.11 -6.61
CA TYR A 109 -7.73 -9.75 -7.90
C TYR A 109 -6.65 -8.69 -7.71
N ILE A 110 -5.52 -8.85 -8.40
CA ILE A 110 -4.35 -7.95 -8.31
C ILE A 110 -4.09 -7.36 -9.69
N GLY A 111 -4.14 -6.04 -9.83
CA GLY A 111 -3.72 -5.34 -11.05
C GLY A 111 -4.53 -5.66 -12.31
N VAL A 112 -5.73 -6.22 -12.18
CA VAL A 112 -6.59 -6.65 -13.29
C VAL A 112 -8.02 -6.12 -13.15
N LEU A 113 -8.70 -5.95 -14.29
CA LEU A 113 -10.10 -5.54 -14.34
C LEU A 113 -11.05 -6.60 -13.75
N PRO A 114 -12.17 -6.16 -13.14
CA PRO A 114 -13.14 -7.04 -12.52
C PRO A 114 -13.84 -7.94 -13.54
N SER A 115 -14.18 -9.16 -13.12
CA SER A 115 -15.02 -10.09 -13.86
C SER A 115 -16.52 -9.87 -13.59
N SER A 116 -16.86 -9.18 -12.52
CA SER A 116 -18.24 -8.86 -12.13
C SER A 116 -18.32 -7.48 -11.48
N VAL A 117 -19.34 -6.70 -11.81
CA VAL A 117 -19.57 -5.38 -11.22
C VAL A 117 -21.00 -5.31 -10.68
N THR A 118 -21.15 -5.42 -9.37
CA THR A 118 -22.45 -5.37 -8.67
C THR A 118 -22.61 -4.11 -7.81
N THR A 119 -21.52 -3.41 -7.51
CA THR A 119 -21.56 -2.17 -6.73
C THR A 119 -22.22 -1.03 -7.54
N PRO A 120 -23.26 -0.36 -7.00
CA PRO A 120 -23.91 0.75 -7.69
C PRO A 120 -22.94 1.90 -7.99
N GLY A 121 -23.00 2.41 -9.22
CA GLY A 121 -22.18 3.56 -9.65
C GLY A 121 -20.77 3.22 -10.13
N VAL A 122 -20.35 1.95 -10.05
CA VAL A 122 -19.09 1.48 -10.65
C VAL A 122 -19.32 1.19 -12.15
N GLU A 123 -18.36 1.62 -12.98
CA GLU A 123 -18.40 1.38 -14.43
C GLU A 123 -18.40 -0.12 -14.73
N GLN A 124 -19.25 -0.53 -15.66
CA GLN A 124 -19.38 -1.94 -16.05
C GLN A 124 -18.20 -2.33 -16.95
N VAL A 125 -17.62 -3.49 -16.68
CA VAL A 125 -16.58 -4.08 -17.52
C VAL A 125 -17.20 -5.11 -18.45
N LYS A 126 -16.78 -5.11 -19.71
CA LYS A 126 -17.26 -6.10 -20.69
C LYS A 126 -16.68 -7.47 -20.35
N GLU A 127 -17.43 -8.54 -20.63
CA GLU A 127 -17.02 -9.91 -20.30
C GLU A 127 -15.67 -10.30 -20.92
N GLU A 128 -15.39 -9.81 -22.14
CA GLU A 128 -14.11 -10.01 -22.82
C GLU A 128 -12.93 -9.25 -22.20
N GLU A 129 -13.19 -8.23 -21.37
CA GLU A 129 -12.16 -7.43 -20.68
C GLU A 129 -11.94 -7.85 -19.22
N ALA A 130 -12.73 -8.80 -18.70
CA ALA A 130 -12.49 -9.38 -17.38
C ALA A 130 -11.03 -9.87 -17.24
N PHE A 131 -10.40 -9.70 -16.09
CA PHE A 131 -9.00 -10.11 -15.85
C PHE A 131 -7.98 -9.47 -16.80
N LYS A 132 -8.34 -8.45 -17.58
CA LYS A 132 -7.37 -7.72 -18.40
C LYS A 132 -6.44 -6.94 -17.45
N PRO A 133 -5.12 -7.07 -17.58
CA PRO A 133 -4.19 -6.28 -16.80
C PRO A 133 -4.33 -4.78 -17.11
N VAL A 134 -4.21 -3.97 -16.08
CA VAL A 134 -4.24 -2.51 -16.13
C VAL A 134 -3.00 -1.96 -15.48
N ALA A 135 -2.44 -0.89 -16.04
CA ALA A 135 -1.15 -0.38 -15.61
C ALA A 135 -1.25 0.26 -14.24
N ASN A 136 -0.23 0.03 -13.43
CA ASN A 136 -0.10 0.65 -12.12
C ASN A 136 0.81 1.89 -12.16
N VAL A 137 0.75 2.69 -11.09
CA VAL A 137 1.57 3.91 -10.97
C VAL A 137 3.08 3.65 -10.91
N LEU A 138 3.51 2.49 -10.41
CA LEU A 138 4.93 2.11 -10.38
C LEU A 138 5.47 1.91 -11.80
N GLU A 139 4.71 1.21 -12.66
CA GLU A 139 5.02 1.05 -14.07
C GLU A 139 5.07 2.38 -14.82
N GLY A 140 4.18 3.30 -14.46
CA GLY A 140 4.17 4.64 -15.03
C GLY A 140 5.39 5.45 -14.62
N ALA A 141 5.77 5.38 -13.34
CA ALA A 141 7.01 5.97 -12.83
C ALA A 141 8.22 5.41 -13.59
N LYS A 142 8.34 4.09 -13.70
CA LYS A 142 9.39 3.44 -14.48
C LYS A 142 9.40 3.90 -15.94
N LYS A 143 8.24 3.97 -16.61
CA LYS A 143 8.13 4.44 -18.01
C LYS A 143 8.63 5.87 -18.18
N SER A 144 8.42 6.69 -17.16
CA SER A 144 8.86 8.08 -17.14
C SER A 144 10.34 8.26 -16.77
N GLY A 145 11.09 7.18 -16.55
CA GLY A 145 12.51 7.20 -16.20
C GLY A 145 12.79 7.30 -14.70
N ARG A 146 11.76 7.21 -13.85
CA ARG A 146 11.87 7.34 -12.39
C ARG A 146 12.29 6.03 -11.75
N ALA A 147 13.04 6.13 -10.67
CA ALA A 147 13.30 5.01 -9.78
C ALA A 147 12.02 4.56 -9.07
N THR A 148 11.96 3.29 -8.70
CA THR A 148 10.78 2.66 -8.13
C THR A 148 11.11 1.80 -6.92
N GLY A 149 10.23 1.81 -5.92
CA GLY A 149 10.38 0.90 -4.79
C GLY A 149 9.08 0.48 -4.13
N ILE A 150 9.15 -0.69 -3.49
CA ILE A 150 8.09 -1.26 -2.64
C ILE A 150 8.70 -1.70 -1.30
N VAL A 151 8.02 -1.35 -0.22
CA VAL A 151 8.40 -1.69 1.15
C VAL A 151 7.18 -2.27 1.87
N SER A 152 7.35 -3.38 2.58
CA SER A 152 6.26 -4.02 3.34
C SER A 152 6.79 -4.70 4.60
N THR A 153 6.01 -4.66 5.69
CA THR A 153 6.27 -5.50 6.88
C THR A 153 5.80 -6.95 6.70
N SER A 154 5.01 -7.24 5.66
CA SER A 154 4.64 -8.60 5.27
C SER A 154 5.53 -9.12 4.14
N GLU A 155 5.17 -10.27 3.57
CA GLU A 155 5.76 -10.73 2.31
C GLU A 155 5.59 -9.69 1.21
N ILE A 156 6.64 -9.42 0.44
CA ILE A 156 6.53 -8.47 -0.67
C ILE A 156 5.53 -8.94 -1.74
N GLN A 157 5.19 -10.24 -1.76
CA GLN A 157 4.19 -10.83 -2.63
C GLN A 157 2.74 -10.67 -2.11
N HIS A 158 2.55 -10.14 -0.90
CA HIS A 158 1.23 -9.93 -0.33
C HIS A 158 0.44 -8.89 -1.16
N ALA A 159 -0.87 -8.83 -0.96
CA ALA A 159 -1.77 -8.16 -1.89
C ALA A 159 -1.53 -6.65 -2.08
N THR A 160 -1.12 -5.95 -1.02
CA THR A 160 -0.86 -4.52 -1.10
C THR A 160 0.34 -4.21 -1.99
N PRO A 161 1.57 -4.72 -1.71
CA PRO A 161 2.69 -4.53 -2.62
C PRO A 161 2.42 -5.10 -4.03
N ALA A 162 1.78 -6.27 -4.13
CA ALA A 162 1.46 -6.89 -5.41
C ALA A 162 0.54 -6.02 -6.28
N GLY A 163 -0.41 -5.27 -5.69
CA GLY A 163 -1.29 -4.34 -6.43
C GLY A 163 -0.52 -3.23 -7.17
N PHE A 164 0.66 -2.87 -6.67
CA PHE A 164 1.54 -1.88 -7.28
C PHE A 164 2.62 -2.49 -8.19
N SER A 165 2.75 -3.81 -8.28
CA SER A 165 3.87 -4.46 -8.98
C SER A 165 3.51 -5.60 -9.92
N SER A 166 2.28 -6.11 -9.84
CA SER A 166 1.91 -7.40 -10.44
C SER A 166 0.47 -7.43 -10.95
N HIS A 167 0.15 -8.47 -11.73
CA HIS A 167 -1.14 -8.67 -12.38
C HIS A 167 -1.52 -10.15 -12.35
N VAL A 168 -2.45 -10.52 -11.47
CA VAL A 168 -2.93 -11.91 -11.34
C VAL A 168 -4.42 -11.95 -10.99
N ALA A 169 -5.09 -13.01 -11.43
CA ALA A 169 -6.50 -13.27 -11.10
C ALA A 169 -6.72 -13.71 -9.65
N SER A 170 -5.65 -14.03 -8.91
CA SER A 170 -5.73 -14.46 -7.51
C SER A 170 -4.50 -14.02 -6.74
N ARG A 171 -4.70 -13.28 -5.64
CA ARG A 171 -3.67 -12.87 -4.67
C ARG A 171 -2.95 -14.06 -4.02
N SER A 172 -3.51 -15.26 -4.12
CA SER A 172 -2.85 -16.47 -3.64
C SER A 172 -1.81 -17.03 -4.62
N ASN A 173 -1.68 -16.47 -5.82
CA ASN A 173 -0.68 -16.90 -6.78
C ASN A 173 0.69 -16.23 -6.52
N TYR A 174 1.27 -16.55 -5.36
CA TYR A 174 2.56 -16.01 -4.93
C TYR A 174 3.71 -16.34 -5.88
N ASP A 175 3.60 -17.44 -6.64
CA ASP A 175 4.61 -17.83 -7.62
C ASP A 175 4.67 -16.76 -8.73
N ASP A 176 3.59 -16.56 -9.48
CA ASP A 176 3.51 -15.52 -10.52
C ASP A 176 3.81 -14.11 -9.98
N ILE A 177 3.31 -13.77 -8.78
CA ILE A 177 3.52 -12.43 -8.19
C ILE A 177 5.01 -12.19 -7.97
N ALA A 178 5.72 -13.13 -7.34
CA ALA A 178 7.15 -12.99 -7.08
C ALA A 178 7.97 -12.97 -8.37
N GLU A 179 7.61 -13.81 -9.35
CA GLU A 179 8.27 -13.84 -10.65
C GLU A 179 8.11 -12.48 -11.35
N GLN A 180 6.88 -11.96 -11.41
CA GLN A 180 6.62 -10.63 -11.95
C GLN A 180 7.44 -9.57 -11.20
N GLN A 181 7.46 -9.56 -9.87
CA GLN A 181 8.22 -8.56 -9.08
C GLN A 181 9.72 -8.58 -9.36
N VAL A 182 10.32 -9.77 -9.48
CA VAL A 182 11.74 -9.93 -9.80
C VAL A 182 12.03 -9.49 -11.23
N TYR A 183 11.20 -9.86 -12.20
CA TYR A 183 11.39 -9.48 -13.60
C TYR A 183 10.90 -8.07 -13.95
N GLN A 184 10.13 -7.41 -13.08
CA GLN A 184 9.66 -6.05 -13.27
C GLN A 184 10.78 -5.03 -13.10
N GLY A 185 11.93 -5.40 -12.52
CA GLY A 185 13.09 -4.52 -12.41
C GLY A 185 12.84 -3.29 -11.54
N ILE A 186 12.27 -3.50 -10.35
CA ILE A 186 12.00 -2.49 -9.32
C ILE A 186 13.31 -2.17 -8.58
N ASP A 187 13.71 -0.91 -8.45
CA ASP A 187 15.05 -0.57 -7.93
C ASP A 187 15.24 -0.96 -6.45
N VAL A 188 14.21 -0.78 -5.62
CA VAL A 188 14.25 -1.14 -4.19
C VAL A 188 13.04 -1.98 -3.79
N VAL A 189 13.28 -3.21 -3.32
CA VAL A 189 12.24 -4.10 -2.79
C VAL A 189 12.64 -4.49 -1.37
N LEU A 190 11.87 -4.16 -0.34
CA LEU A 190 12.23 -4.44 1.06
C LEU A 190 11.04 -5.04 1.81
N GLY A 191 11.19 -6.26 2.33
CA GLY A 191 10.18 -6.85 3.21
C GLY A 191 10.49 -8.30 3.58
N GLY A 192 9.42 -9.04 3.87
CA GLY A 192 9.46 -10.48 4.10
C GLY A 192 9.34 -11.31 2.81
N GLY A 193 9.01 -12.59 2.96
CA GLY A 193 8.64 -13.46 1.83
C GLY A 193 9.81 -14.17 1.16
N LEU A 194 10.91 -14.40 1.89
CA LEU A 194 12.08 -15.13 1.38
C LEU A 194 11.72 -16.54 0.87
N ASP A 195 10.74 -17.22 1.47
CA ASP A 195 10.36 -18.57 1.06
C ASP A 195 9.73 -18.61 -0.34
N SER A 196 9.07 -17.54 -0.77
CA SER A 196 8.48 -17.42 -2.10
C SER A 196 9.51 -17.18 -3.22
N LEU A 197 10.79 -17.00 -2.89
CA LEU A 197 11.87 -16.77 -3.85
C LEU A 197 12.74 -18.01 -4.13
N LYS A 198 12.58 -19.06 -3.32
CA LYS A 198 13.42 -20.28 -3.39
C LYS A 198 12.94 -21.25 -4.47
N GLU A 199 13.81 -22.19 -4.84
CA GLU A 199 13.56 -23.28 -5.81
C GLU A 199 12.38 -24.23 -5.46
N THR A 200 11.68 -24.03 -4.34
CA THR A 200 10.50 -24.82 -3.94
C THR A 200 9.20 -24.38 -4.62
N ARG A 201 9.29 -23.39 -5.52
CA ARG A 201 8.17 -22.86 -6.32
C ARG A 201 7.68 -23.86 -7.36
N LYS A 202 6.42 -23.70 -7.82
CA LYS A 202 5.79 -24.63 -8.77
C LYS A 202 6.32 -24.50 -10.20
N ASP A 203 6.91 -23.35 -10.53
CA ASP A 203 7.56 -23.07 -11.81
C ASP A 203 8.98 -23.67 -11.92
N GLY A 204 9.56 -24.07 -10.77
CA GLY A 204 10.90 -24.62 -10.67
C GLY A 204 12.03 -23.59 -10.77
N GLU A 205 11.75 -22.29 -10.72
CA GLU A 205 12.75 -21.23 -10.80
C GLU A 205 13.32 -20.87 -9.41
N ASN A 206 14.62 -20.59 -9.35
CA ASN A 206 15.24 -19.99 -8.17
C ASN A 206 15.37 -18.48 -8.38
N LEU A 207 14.42 -17.72 -7.86
CA LEU A 207 14.40 -16.27 -8.06
C LEU A 207 15.55 -15.55 -7.35
N LEU A 208 16.17 -16.17 -6.33
CA LEU A 208 17.38 -15.61 -5.70
C LEU A 208 18.55 -15.54 -6.68
N GLU A 209 18.70 -16.54 -7.56
CA GLU A 209 19.71 -16.50 -8.63
C GLU A 209 19.39 -15.40 -9.65
N VAL A 210 18.11 -15.25 -10.02
CA VAL A 210 17.67 -14.18 -10.94
C VAL A 210 17.92 -12.79 -10.36
N ILE A 211 17.69 -12.61 -9.05
CA ILE A 211 17.98 -11.35 -8.34
C ILE A 211 19.48 -11.02 -8.43
N GLU A 212 20.36 -12.00 -8.20
CA GLU A 212 21.81 -11.81 -8.36
C GLU A 212 22.19 -11.50 -9.82
N GLU A 213 21.63 -12.21 -10.79
CA GLU A 213 21.85 -11.98 -12.23
C GLU A 213 21.38 -10.61 -12.72
N GLN A 214 20.41 -9.99 -12.01
CA GLN A 214 19.90 -8.65 -12.28
C GLN A 214 20.63 -7.54 -11.49
N ASP A 215 21.82 -7.81 -10.96
CA ASP A 215 22.69 -6.87 -10.27
C ASP A 215 22.08 -6.25 -8.99
N TYR A 216 21.16 -6.95 -8.32
CA TYR A 216 20.69 -6.54 -6.99
C TYR A 216 21.69 -6.95 -5.90
N GLU A 217 21.85 -6.10 -4.89
CA GLU A 217 22.39 -6.55 -3.61
C GLU A 217 21.25 -7.17 -2.77
N LEU A 218 21.34 -8.48 -2.55
CA LEU A 218 20.46 -9.19 -1.62
C LEU A 218 20.87 -8.88 -0.18
N VAL A 219 19.97 -8.30 0.61
CA VAL A 219 20.17 -8.05 2.05
C VAL A 219 19.12 -8.80 2.86
N THR A 220 19.54 -9.43 3.95
CA THR A 220 18.69 -10.32 4.76
C THR A 220 18.63 -9.93 6.22
N THR A 221 19.41 -8.93 6.63
CA THR A 221 19.40 -8.38 8.00
C THR A 221 19.35 -6.86 8.00
N ARG A 222 18.92 -6.29 9.13
CA ARG A 222 18.96 -4.85 9.41
C ARG A 222 20.37 -4.29 9.28
N GLU A 223 21.39 -5.03 9.73
CA GLU A 223 22.78 -4.58 9.66
C GLU A 223 23.26 -4.44 8.21
N GLU A 224 22.95 -5.43 7.37
CA GLU A 224 23.23 -5.40 5.93
C GLU A 224 22.49 -4.24 5.26
N LEU A 225 21.18 -4.10 5.53
CA LEU A 225 20.36 -3.01 5.00
C LEU A 225 20.93 -1.63 5.31
N LEU A 226 21.32 -1.39 6.57
CA LEU A 226 21.84 -0.09 6.98
C LEU A 226 23.20 0.21 6.35
N LYS A 227 24.02 -0.81 6.06
CA LYS A 227 25.38 -0.66 5.50
C LYS A 227 25.42 -0.59 3.97
N THR A 228 24.48 -1.19 3.26
CA THR A 228 24.50 -1.20 1.79
C THR A 228 24.42 0.23 1.23
N ASN A 229 25.15 0.44 0.14
CA ASN A 229 25.10 1.65 -0.69
C ASN A 229 24.73 1.33 -2.14
N ALA A 230 24.27 0.10 -2.43
CA ALA A 230 23.88 -0.32 -3.76
C ALA A 230 22.77 0.57 -4.33
N ASP A 231 22.71 0.60 -5.66
CA ASP A 231 21.66 1.33 -6.38
C ASP A 231 20.41 0.46 -6.58
N LYS A 232 20.58 -0.87 -6.52
CA LYS A 232 19.51 -1.86 -6.56
C LYS A 232 19.58 -2.77 -5.34
N ILE A 233 18.50 -2.82 -4.55
CA ILE A 233 18.46 -3.54 -3.28
C ILE A 233 17.26 -4.47 -3.27
N TRP A 234 17.51 -5.75 -2.97
CA TRP A 234 16.46 -6.72 -2.65
C TRP A 234 16.59 -7.15 -1.19
N GLY A 235 15.68 -6.70 -0.34
CA GLY A 235 15.59 -7.00 1.08
C GLY A 235 14.58 -8.10 1.35
N ALA A 236 15.05 -9.25 1.86
CA ALA A 236 14.23 -10.39 2.25
C ALA A 236 14.57 -10.81 3.68
N PHE A 237 13.95 -10.15 4.66
CA PHE A 237 14.35 -10.19 6.07
C PHE A 237 13.72 -11.33 6.89
N ALA A 238 12.68 -11.95 6.35
CA ALA A 238 11.96 -13.04 7.01
C ALA A 238 11.46 -14.08 5.98
N PRO A 239 11.27 -15.36 6.37
CA PRO A 239 10.67 -16.38 5.50
C PRO A 239 9.29 -15.99 4.97
N ALA A 240 8.48 -15.41 5.85
CA ALA A 240 7.13 -14.88 5.62
C ALA A 240 7.13 -13.38 6.03
N ALA A 241 6.13 -12.88 6.73
CA ALA A 241 6.13 -11.53 7.33
C ALA A 241 7.18 -11.32 8.44
N LEU A 242 7.52 -10.06 8.67
CA LEU A 242 8.35 -9.61 9.79
C LEU A 242 7.57 -9.72 11.13
N ALA A 243 8.29 -9.65 12.25
CA ALA A 243 7.70 -9.53 13.58
C ALA A 243 6.96 -8.20 13.76
N TYR A 244 5.92 -8.21 14.61
CA TYR A 244 5.29 -6.97 15.08
C TYR A 244 6.33 -6.08 15.78
N ASP A 245 6.13 -4.77 15.70
CA ASP A 245 7.11 -3.78 16.18
C ASP A 245 7.52 -3.96 17.65
N PHE A 246 6.54 -4.15 18.53
CA PHE A 246 6.75 -4.34 19.96
C PHE A 246 7.43 -5.67 20.30
N ASP A 247 7.31 -6.68 19.41
CA ASP A 247 7.87 -8.00 19.65
C ASP A 247 9.31 -8.12 19.12
N ARG A 248 9.59 -7.43 18.01
CA ARG A 248 10.81 -7.57 17.19
C ARG A 248 12.09 -7.47 18.01
N GLY A 249 12.19 -6.54 18.94
CA GLY A 249 13.39 -6.38 19.77
C GLY A 249 13.76 -7.60 20.62
N LEU A 250 12.78 -8.45 20.95
CA LEU A 250 12.96 -9.65 21.78
C LEU A 250 12.96 -10.94 20.97
N THR A 251 12.27 -10.97 19.83
CA THR A 251 12.08 -12.19 19.04
C THR A 251 12.90 -12.22 17.75
N LYS A 252 13.19 -11.04 17.17
CA LYS A 252 13.73 -10.85 15.80
C LYS A 252 14.55 -9.57 15.68
N ALA A 253 15.53 -9.37 16.56
CA ALA A 253 16.30 -8.13 16.63
C ALA A 253 17.14 -7.83 15.37
N GLU A 254 17.35 -8.84 14.53
CA GLU A 254 17.99 -8.76 13.22
C GLU A 254 17.10 -8.19 12.11
N GLU A 255 15.77 -8.14 12.29
CA GLU A 255 14.85 -7.57 11.31
C GLU A 255 14.87 -6.03 11.38
N PRO A 256 14.80 -5.32 10.23
CA PRO A 256 14.69 -3.87 10.22
C PRO A 256 13.31 -3.39 10.68
N THR A 257 13.23 -2.16 11.17
CA THR A 257 11.94 -1.49 11.38
C THR A 257 11.36 -1.00 10.05
N LEU A 258 10.05 -0.72 10.01
CA LEU A 258 9.43 -0.11 8.83
C LEU A 258 10.05 1.28 8.53
N ALA A 259 10.41 2.04 9.56
CA ALA A 259 11.13 3.30 9.42
C ALA A 259 12.54 3.11 8.83
N ASP A 260 13.31 2.11 9.28
CA ASP A 260 14.63 1.79 8.71
C ASP A 260 14.52 1.46 7.20
N MET A 261 13.54 0.64 6.84
CA MET A 261 13.30 0.26 5.44
C MET A 261 12.84 1.45 4.60
N THR A 262 11.90 2.24 5.10
CA THR A 262 11.38 3.44 4.41
C THR A 262 12.49 4.43 4.14
N LYS A 263 13.28 4.76 5.17
CA LYS A 263 14.39 5.68 5.04
C LYS A 263 15.44 5.18 4.05
N LYS A 264 15.82 3.90 4.13
CA LYS A 264 16.79 3.32 3.19
C LYS A 264 16.26 3.34 1.75
N ALA A 265 14.98 3.05 1.54
CA ALA A 265 14.37 3.14 0.22
C ALA A 265 14.43 4.57 -0.33
N ILE A 266 14.03 5.57 0.47
CA ILE A 266 14.12 6.99 0.10
C ILE A 266 15.57 7.36 -0.24
N ASP A 267 16.53 7.06 0.64
CA ASP A 267 17.96 7.39 0.45
C ASP A 267 18.54 6.78 -0.84
N THR A 268 18.10 5.59 -1.22
CA THR A 268 18.56 4.91 -2.45
C THR A 268 17.86 5.48 -3.69
N LEU A 269 16.54 5.67 -3.64
CA LEU A 269 15.74 6.13 -4.79
C LEU A 269 15.96 7.62 -5.11
N ASP A 270 16.25 8.46 -4.11
CA ASP A 270 16.55 9.89 -4.28
C ASP A 270 17.84 10.15 -5.09
N LYS A 271 18.64 9.11 -5.36
CA LYS A 271 19.79 9.20 -6.27
C LYS A 271 19.34 9.45 -7.73
N ASP A 272 18.12 9.09 -8.08
CA ASP A 272 17.58 9.30 -9.43
C ASP A 272 17.13 10.76 -9.62
N LYS A 273 17.67 11.39 -10.66
CA LYS A 273 17.41 12.81 -10.98
C LYS A 273 16.05 13.02 -11.62
N ASP A 274 15.45 11.96 -12.17
CA ASP A 274 14.10 11.98 -12.70
C ASP A 274 13.06 11.78 -11.58
N GLY A 275 13.50 11.57 -10.34
CA GLY A 275 12.67 11.38 -9.14
C GLY A 275 12.26 9.91 -8.95
N PHE A 276 11.36 9.65 -8.00
CA PHE A 276 10.95 8.29 -7.69
C PHE A 276 9.47 8.11 -7.31
N PHE A 277 9.01 6.87 -7.45
CA PHE A 277 7.79 6.37 -6.81
C PHE A 277 8.16 5.35 -5.74
N LEU A 278 7.59 5.49 -4.55
CA LEU A 278 7.77 4.55 -3.43
C LEU A 278 6.42 4.20 -2.83
N MET A 279 6.15 2.90 -2.70
CA MET A 279 5.04 2.39 -1.91
C MET A 279 5.57 1.77 -0.61
N VAL A 280 4.98 2.12 0.53
CA VAL A 280 5.34 1.63 1.87
C VAL A 280 4.11 1.08 2.57
N GLU A 281 4.17 -0.13 3.08
CA GLU A 281 3.06 -0.78 3.77
C GLU A 281 3.39 -1.12 5.23
N GLY A 282 2.53 -0.65 6.14
CA GLY A 282 2.39 -1.20 7.49
C GLY A 282 1.31 -2.28 7.49
N SER A 283 1.72 -3.52 7.27
CA SER A 283 0.84 -4.63 6.85
C SER A 283 0.10 -5.28 8.03
N LYS A 284 0.75 -5.42 9.19
CA LYS A 284 0.21 -6.29 10.26
C LYS A 284 -0.80 -5.60 11.18
N ILE A 285 -1.11 -4.33 10.96
CA ILE A 285 -2.23 -3.65 11.64
C ILE A 285 -3.53 -4.41 11.36
N ASP A 286 -3.73 -4.83 10.11
CA ASP A 286 -4.84 -5.66 9.65
C ASP A 286 -4.88 -7.03 10.33
N TRP A 287 -3.74 -7.70 10.43
CA TRP A 287 -3.66 -9.05 11.01
C TRP A 287 -3.98 -9.01 12.51
N ALA A 288 -3.45 -8.00 13.22
CA ALA A 288 -3.84 -7.74 14.59
C ALA A 288 -5.33 -7.39 14.70
N ALA A 289 -5.88 -6.70 13.70
CA ALA A 289 -7.30 -6.37 13.66
C ALA A 289 -8.21 -7.58 13.46
N HIS A 290 -7.85 -8.51 12.57
CA HIS A 290 -8.52 -9.80 12.46
C HIS A 290 -8.50 -10.59 13.77
N ALA A 291 -7.38 -10.51 14.50
CA ALA A 291 -7.23 -11.14 15.81
C ALA A 291 -7.93 -10.38 16.96
N ASN A 292 -8.42 -9.17 16.72
CA ASN A 292 -8.87 -8.21 17.75
C ASN A 292 -7.79 -7.93 18.82
N ASP A 293 -6.51 -8.01 18.44
CA ASP A 293 -5.38 -7.67 19.29
C ASP A 293 -5.15 -6.16 19.29
N THR A 294 -5.64 -5.47 20.32
CA THR A 294 -5.45 -4.03 20.49
C THR A 294 -3.97 -3.63 20.54
N ILE A 295 -3.11 -4.44 21.15
CA ILE A 295 -1.69 -4.13 21.31
C ILE A 295 -0.96 -4.34 19.99
N GLY A 296 -1.28 -5.39 19.25
CA GLY A 296 -0.78 -5.61 17.89
C GLY A 296 -1.14 -4.47 16.95
N MET A 297 -2.40 -3.99 16.99
CA MET A 297 -2.82 -2.83 16.20
C MET A 297 -2.01 -1.58 16.55
N ILE A 298 -1.83 -1.27 17.84
CA ILE A 298 -1.09 -0.08 18.30
C ILE A 298 0.40 -0.20 17.94
N SER A 299 0.99 -1.37 18.15
CA SER A 299 2.40 -1.67 17.84
C SER A 299 2.74 -1.24 16.42
N ASP A 300 2.02 -1.78 15.44
CA ASP A 300 2.37 -1.57 14.04
C ASP A 300 1.79 -0.27 13.48
N PHE A 301 0.74 0.28 14.09
CA PHE A 301 0.28 1.63 13.76
C PHE A 301 1.33 2.68 14.14
N LEU A 302 1.98 2.54 15.30
CA LEU A 302 3.06 3.45 15.71
C LEU A 302 4.31 3.27 14.83
N ALA A 303 4.64 2.03 14.45
CA ALA A 303 5.70 1.77 13.48
C ALA A 303 5.43 2.42 12.11
N PHE A 304 4.18 2.41 11.67
CA PHE A 304 3.73 3.11 10.47
C PHE A 304 3.81 4.63 10.63
N ASP A 305 3.42 5.20 11.78
CA ASP A 305 3.55 6.64 12.06
C ASP A 305 5.03 7.09 12.02
N ASP A 306 5.96 6.25 12.50
CA ASP A 306 7.40 6.51 12.39
C ASP A 306 7.89 6.47 10.92
N ALA A 307 7.36 5.57 10.09
CA ALA A 307 7.65 5.54 8.66
C ALA A 307 7.08 6.76 7.90
N VAL A 308 5.87 7.21 8.27
CA VAL A 308 5.29 8.46 7.77
C VAL A 308 6.18 9.64 8.14
N LYS A 309 6.71 9.66 9.36
CA LYS A 309 7.64 10.71 9.79
C LYS A 309 8.90 10.77 8.93
N GLU A 310 9.53 9.64 8.61
CA GLU A 310 10.68 9.60 7.69
C GLU A 310 10.32 10.15 6.31
N ALA A 311 9.15 9.80 5.76
CA ALA A 311 8.66 10.33 4.49
C ALA A 311 8.41 11.85 4.53
N LEU A 312 7.85 12.36 5.63
CA LEU A 312 7.59 13.79 5.82
C LEU A 312 8.88 14.59 5.98
N GLU A 313 9.83 14.11 6.78
CA GLU A 313 11.14 14.75 6.95
C GLU A 313 11.87 14.90 5.59
N PHE A 314 11.78 13.88 4.73
CA PHE A 314 12.28 13.97 3.37
C PHE A 314 11.49 14.99 2.53
N ALA A 315 10.16 14.88 2.49
CA ALA A 315 9.30 15.71 1.66
C ALA A 315 9.36 17.21 2.01
N GLU A 316 9.51 17.56 3.29
CA GLU A 316 9.70 18.93 3.76
C GLU A 316 11.02 19.53 3.29
N LYS A 317 12.08 18.73 3.26
CA LYS A 317 13.41 19.14 2.82
C LYS A 317 13.47 19.28 1.31
N ASP A 318 12.94 18.31 0.58
CA ASP A 318 12.93 18.27 -0.89
C ASP A 318 11.96 19.31 -1.49
N LYS A 319 10.80 19.50 -0.85
CA LYS A 319 9.70 20.40 -1.28
C LYS A 319 9.04 20.04 -2.60
N ASN A 320 9.44 18.93 -3.22
CA ASN A 320 8.91 18.44 -4.47
C ASN A 320 8.40 17.00 -4.34
N THR A 321 7.94 16.59 -3.16
CA THR A 321 7.44 15.24 -2.90
C THR A 321 5.97 15.29 -2.48
N LEU A 322 5.12 14.54 -3.18
CA LEU A 322 3.77 14.22 -2.74
C LEU A 322 3.83 13.01 -1.81
N VAL A 323 3.34 13.18 -0.59
CA VAL A 323 3.16 12.10 0.37
C VAL A 323 1.67 11.87 0.54
N ILE A 324 1.21 10.64 0.34
CA ILE A 324 -0.15 10.20 0.64
C ILE A 324 -0.05 9.04 1.63
N ALA A 325 -0.78 9.13 2.74
CA ALA A 325 -0.98 8.00 3.64
C ALA A 325 -2.47 7.71 3.78
N VAL A 326 -2.84 6.44 3.64
CA VAL A 326 -4.23 5.97 3.74
C VAL A 326 -4.22 4.55 4.32
N THR A 327 -5.40 4.07 4.69
CA THR A 327 -5.66 2.63 4.81
C THR A 327 -6.41 2.16 3.57
N ASP A 328 -6.27 0.90 3.25
CA ASP A 328 -6.99 0.22 2.17
C ASP A 328 -8.44 -0.13 2.58
N HIS A 329 -8.70 -0.38 3.86
CA HIS A 329 -10.02 -0.54 4.47
C HIS A 329 -10.03 -0.44 6.00
N GLY A 330 -11.21 -0.28 6.61
CA GLY A 330 -11.38 -0.52 8.04
C GLY A 330 -11.35 -2.02 8.38
N ASN A 331 -11.04 -2.37 9.63
CA ASN A 331 -11.13 -3.74 10.16
C ASN A 331 -11.59 -3.72 11.64
N SER A 332 -12.15 -4.84 12.10
CA SER A 332 -12.61 -5.20 13.45
C SER A 332 -13.85 -4.46 13.96
N GLY A 333 -14.14 -3.28 13.39
CA GLY A 333 -15.08 -2.33 13.96
C GLY A 333 -14.72 -1.99 15.40
N ILE A 334 -13.43 -1.77 15.65
CA ILE A 334 -12.89 -1.37 16.96
C ILE A 334 -13.53 -0.06 17.41
N THR A 335 -13.82 0.03 18.72
CA THR A 335 -14.41 1.19 19.38
C THR A 335 -13.69 1.48 20.70
N ILE A 336 -13.52 2.77 21.01
CA ILE A 336 -13.09 3.23 22.33
C ILE A 336 -14.36 3.39 23.17
N GLY A 337 -14.56 2.51 24.14
CA GLY A 337 -15.84 2.32 24.80
C GLY A 337 -16.59 1.12 24.21
N ASN A 338 -17.37 0.47 25.07
CA ASN A 338 -18.20 -0.68 24.73
C ASN A 338 -19.50 -0.67 25.55
N THR A 339 -20.28 -1.75 25.49
CA THR A 339 -21.56 -1.86 26.21
C THR A 339 -21.42 -1.67 27.73
N ALA A 340 -20.28 -2.02 28.34
CA ALA A 340 -20.03 -1.82 29.76
C ALA A 340 -19.92 -0.32 30.12
N THR A 341 -19.44 0.51 29.19
CA THR A 341 -19.32 1.96 29.37
C THR A 341 -20.60 2.74 29.01
N THR A 342 -21.70 2.07 28.61
CA THR A 342 -22.95 2.76 28.17
C THR A 342 -23.46 3.79 29.19
N GLY A 343 -23.33 3.51 30.49
CA GLY A 343 -23.78 4.40 31.56
C GLY A 343 -22.74 5.41 32.05
N THR A 344 -21.50 5.33 31.56
CA THR A 344 -20.35 6.09 32.08
C THR A 344 -19.45 6.67 30.98
N TYR A 345 -19.83 6.61 29.72
CA TYR A 345 -18.98 6.96 28.57
C TYR A 345 -18.45 8.41 28.63
N ASP A 346 -19.19 9.32 29.25
CA ASP A 346 -18.88 10.74 29.37
C ASP A 346 -17.97 11.07 30.57
N THR A 347 -17.77 10.12 31.48
CA THR A 347 -17.04 10.31 32.74
C THR A 347 -15.94 9.27 32.98
N THR A 348 -15.89 8.21 32.17
CA THR A 348 -14.83 7.20 32.21
C THR A 348 -13.50 7.88 31.81
N PRO A 349 -12.49 7.91 32.68
CA PRO A 349 -11.25 8.61 32.39
C PRO A 349 -10.44 7.89 31.31
N VAL A 350 -9.62 8.63 30.55
CA VAL A 350 -8.71 8.08 29.52
C VAL A 350 -7.86 6.93 30.05
N SER A 351 -7.40 7.03 31.31
CA SER A 351 -6.60 5.99 31.97
C SER A 351 -7.32 4.63 32.06
N ALA A 352 -8.66 4.60 32.11
CA ALA A 352 -9.42 3.35 32.12
C ALA A 352 -9.40 2.61 30.77
N TYR A 353 -9.02 3.31 29.69
CA TYR A 353 -8.80 2.71 28.38
C TYR A 353 -7.32 2.39 28.14
N ILE A 354 -6.42 3.25 28.61
CA ILE A 354 -5.00 3.20 28.23
C ILE A 354 -4.13 2.44 29.24
N ASP A 355 -4.33 2.61 30.55
CA ASP A 355 -3.46 1.99 31.55
C ASP A 355 -3.42 0.45 31.42
N PRO A 356 -4.55 -0.27 31.18
CA PRO A 356 -4.49 -1.71 30.97
C PRO A 356 -3.65 -2.11 29.74
N LEU A 357 -3.72 -1.32 28.67
CA LEU A 357 -2.95 -1.56 27.45
C LEU A 357 -1.45 -1.29 27.68
N LYS A 358 -1.11 -0.30 28.50
CA LYS A 358 0.28 0.05 28.85
C LYS A 358 1.00 -1.02 29.68
N GLU A 359 0.27 -1.97 30.27
CA GLU A 359 0.87 -3.09 30.99
C GLU A 359 1.49 -4.13 30.06
N ALA A 360 1.08 -4.17 28.78
CA ALA A 360 1.61 -5.09 27.78
C ALA A 360 3.00 -4.66 27.32
N SER A 361 3.91 -5.63 27.23
CA SER A 361 5.24 -5.48 26.65
C SER A 361 5.37 -6.13 25.27
N MET A 362 4.40 -6.95 24.88
CA MET A 362 4.37 -7.71 23.63
C MET A 362 2.93 -7.77 23.09
N THR A 363 2.78 -8.01 21.80
CA THR A 363 1.51 -8.39 21.19
C THR A 363 1.08 -9.78 21.64
N VAL A 364 -0.13 -10.22 21.30
CA VAL A 364 -0.59 -11.57 21.66
C VAL A 364 0.23 -12.64 20.95
N GLU A 365 0.67 -12.37 19.71
CA GLU A 365 1.53 -13.26 18.93
C GLU A 365 2.89 -13.41 19.62
N GLY A 366 3.55 -12.29 19.93
CA GLY A 366 4.85 -12.30 20.61
C GLY A 366 4.80 -12.92 22.00
N ALA A 367 3.78 -12.62 22.80
CA ALA A 367 3.63 -13.24 24.11
C ALA A 367 3.49 -14.77 24.00
N LEU A 368 2.64 -15.24 23.07
CA LEU A 368 2.40 -16.67 22.89
C LEU A 368 3.59 -17.42 22.30
N SER A 369 4.53 -16.76 21.61
CA SER A 369 5.75 -17.42 21.13
C SER A 369 6.65 -17.92 22.27
N PHE A 370 6.47 -17.41 23.49
CA PHE A 370 7.18 -17.89 24.69
C PHE A 370 6.42 -18.98 25.45
N LEU A 371 5.21 -19.35 25.04
CA LEU A 371 4.41 -20.37 25.71
C LEU A 371 5.06 -21.75 25.57
N LYS A 372 5.33 -22.39 26.71
CA LYS A 372 5.80 -23.77 26.75
C LYS A 372 4.68 -24.72 26.31
N GLU A 373 5.06 -25.83 25.71
CA GLU A 373 4.12 -26.88 25.26
C GLU A 373 3.22 -27.39 26.40
N ASP A 374 3.76 -27.51 27.62
CA ASP A 374 3.04 -27.93 28.83
C ASP A 374 2.22 -26.80 29.49
N LYS A 375 2.28 -25.59 28.95
CA LYS A 375 1.64 -24.36 29.47
C LYS A 375 1.99 -24.01 30.91
N SER A 376 3.10 -24.54 31.45
CA SER A 376 3.53 -24.29 32.84
C SER A 376 3.84 -22.81 33.11
N ASN A 377 4.12 -22.02 32.08
CA ASN A 377 4.38 -20.58 32.13
C ASN A 377 3.21 -19.72 31.63
N LEU A 378 1.98 -20.24 31.60
CA LEU A 378 0.82 -19.52 31.05
C LEU A 378 0.62 -18.13 31.66
N GLU A 379 0.80 -17.98 32.97
CA GLU A 379 0.63 -16.68 33.64
C GLU A 379 1.74 -15.68 33.29
N GLU A 380 2.97 -16.17 33.12
CA GLU A 380 4.11 -15.35 32.71
C GLU A 380 3.88 -14.83 31.29
N VAL A 381 3.40 -15.70 30.39
CA VAL A 381 2.98 -15.34 29.02
C VAL A 381 1.81 -14.36 29.02
N ALA A 382 0.79 -14.60 29.83
CA ALA A 382 -0.35 -13.68 29.94
C ALA A 382 0.08 -12.29 30.43
N ALA A 383 1.05 -12.23 31.36
CA ALA A 383 1.61 -10.99 31.86
C ALA A 383 2.40 -10.21 30.79
N LEU A 384 3.08 -10.86 29.85
CA LEU A 384 3.75 -10.21 28.71
C LEU A 384 2.75 -9.44 27.82
N TYR A 385 1.54 -9.96 27.68
CA TYR A 385 0.43 -9.32 26.97
C TYR A 385 -0.39 -8.36 27.86
N GLY A 386 0.11 -7.98 29.04
CA GLY A 386 -0.55 -7.00 29.91
C GLY A 386 -1.64 -7.55 30.83
N LEU A 387 -1.92 -8.87 30.79
CA LEU A 387 -2.84 -9.53 31.73
C LEU A 387 -2.14 -9.84 33.08
N LYS A 388 -1.54 -8.82 33.70
CA LYS A 388 -0.92 -8.93 35.02
C LYS A 388 -2.00 -9.07 36.11
N ASN A 389 -1.63 -9.69 37.23
CA ASN A 389 -2.49 -9.85 38.41
C ASN A 389 -3.86 -10.47 38.07
N LEU A 390 -3.85 -11.64 37.43
CA LEU A 390 -5.07 -12.35 37.01
C LEU A 390 -6.01 -12.59 38.21
N THR A 391 -7.28 -12.25 38.02
CA THR A 391 -8.35 -12.70 38.91
C THR A 391 -8.56 -14.20 38.79
N GLU A 392 -9.20 -14.82 39.79
CA GLU A 392 -9.53 -16.26 39.74
C GLU A 392 -10.40 -16.61 38.50
N LYS A 393 -11.28 -15.69 38.09
CA LYS A 393 -12.12 -15.85 36.89
C LYS A 393 -11.28 -15.84 35.62
N GLU A 394 -10.38 -14.88 35.47
CA GLU A 394 -9.51 -14.77 34.28
C GLU A 394 -8.56 -15.96 34.18
N ARG A 395 -7.97 -16.38 35.30
CA ARG A 395 -7.12 -17.57 35.37
C ARG A 395 -7.86 -18.82 34.89
N LYS A 396 -9.05 -19.09 35.42
CA LYS A 396 -9.89 -20.21 34.98
C LYS A 396 -10.25 -20.10 33.49
N ALA A 397 -10.52 -18.90 32.99
CA ALA A 397 -10.82 -18.69 31.58
C ALA A 397 -9.62 -19.02 30.68
N LEU A 398 -8.40 -18.65 31.08
CA LEU A 398 -7.18 -18.97 30.34
C LEU A 398 -6.86 -20.48 30.39
N GLU A 399 -6.95 -21.12 31.56
CA GLU A 399 -6.70 -22.55 31.74
C GLU A 399 -7.67 -23.42 30.93
N ALA A 400 -8.95 -23.01 30.85
CA ALA A 400 -9.99 -23.73 30.11
C ALA A 400 -10.06 -23.37 28.61
N SER A 401 -9.21 -22.46 28.14
CA SER A 401 -9.30 -21.92 26.78
C SER A 401 -8.83 -22.90 25.70
N GLU A 402 -9.66 -23.11 24.68
CA GLU A 402 -9.29 -23.81 23.44
C GLU A 402 -8.50 -22.91 22.46
N LYS A 403 -8.83 -21.61 22.44
CA LYS A 403 -8.19 -20.59 21.62
C LYS A 403 -7.62 -19.51 22.53
N LEU A 404 -6.40 -19.76 23.00
CA LEU A 404 -5.78 -18.95 24.02
C LEU A 404 -5.60 -17.49 23.59
N SER A 405 -5.16 -17.24 22.35
CA SER A 405 -5.06 -15.89 21.78
C SER A 405 -6.38 -15.13 21.87
N ALA A 406 -7.46 -15.70 21.34
CA ALA A 406 -8.80 -15.10 21.37
C ALA A 406 -9.31 -14.84 22.80
N THR A 407 -8.89 -15.64 23.78
CA THR A 407 -9.24 -15.41 25.18
C THR A 407 -8.42 -14.28 25.78
N MET A 408 -7.11 -14.23 25.51
CA MET A 408 -6.23 -13.17 26.00
C MET A 408 -6.63 -11.79 25.46
N VAL A 409 -6.85 -11.67 24.15
CA VAL A 409 -7.29 -10.40 23.52
C VAL A 409 -8.62 -9.94 24.09
N LYS A 410 -9.57 -10.85 24.31
CA LYS A 410 -10.87 -10.53 24.90
C LYS A 410 -10.73 -10.01 26.33
N LEU A 411 -9.93 -10.68 27.17
CA LEU A 411 -9.73 -10.25 28.55
C LEU A 411 -9.08 -8.87 28.63
N LEU A 412 -8.08 -8.60 27.77
CA LEU A 412 -7.43 -7.30 27.75
C LEU A 412 -8.37 -6.21 27.26
N ALA A 413 -9.16 -6.48 26.21
CA ALA A 413 -10.17 -5.56 25.70
C ALA A 413 -11.25 -5.25 26.75
N GLU A 414 -11.69 -6.25 27.53
CA GLU A 414 -12.61 -6.05 28.65
C GLU A 414 -12.00 -5.16 29.74
N ARG A 415 -10.72 -5.35 30.09
CA ARG A 415 -10.00 -4.47 31.05
C ARG A 415 -9.87 -3.04 30.55
N ALA A 416 -9.60 -2.88 29.25
CA ALA A 416 -9.38 -1.60 28.58
C ALA A 416 -10.66 -0.94 28.06
N ASN A 417 -11.85 -1.49 28.33
CA ASN A 417 -13.12 -0.97 27.81
C ASN A 417 -13.15 -0.78 26.28
N ILE A 418 -12.44 -1.64 25.54
CA ILE A 418 -12.41 -1.65 24.07
C ILE A 418 -13.51 -2.58 23.56
N GLY A 419 -14.18 -2.18 22.48
CA GLY A 419 -15.22 -2.98 21.83
C GLY A 419 -14.83 -3.36 20.40
N TYR A 420 -15.27 -4.54 19.96
CA TYR A 420 -15.11 -5.04 18.60
C TYR A 420 -16.45 -5.57 18.10
N THR A 421 -16.72 -5.42 16.81
CA THR A 421 -17.98 -5.88 16.18
C THR A 421 -17.77 -7.10 15.29
N THR A 422 -16.55 -7.29 14.79
CA THR A 422 -16.17 -8.36 13.87
C THR A 422 -14.67 -8.68 14.06
N GLY A 423 -14.19 -9.75 13.44
CA GLY A 423 -12.76 -9.99 13.23
C GLY A 423 -12.43 -9.92 11.74
N GLY A 424 -13.14 -9.07 10.99
CA GLY A 424 -12.99 -8.90 9.56
C GLY A 424 -13.13 -7.43 9.17
N HIS A 425 -13.00 -7.17 7.87
CA HIS A 425 -12.99 -5.79 7.35
C HIS A 425 -14.33 -5.09 7.59
N THR A 426 -14.29 -3.76 7.60
CA THR A 426 -15.45 -2.88 7.74
C THR A 426 -15.54 -1.90 6.58
N GLY A 427 -16.76 -1.45 6.28
CA GLY A 427 -17.06 -0.60 5.11
C GLY A 427 -17.19 0.88 5.45
N ASP A 428 -16.54 1.34 6.51
CA ASP A 428 -16.46 2.77 6.84
C ASP A 428 -15.54 3.52 5.88
N ASP A 429 -15.85 4.80 5.65
CA ASP A 429 -14.91 5.71 5.01
C ASP A 429 -13.74 5.95 5.96
N VAL A 430 -12.53 5.95 5.40
CA VAL A 430 -11.28 6.00 6.18
C VAL A 430 -10.60 7.35 6.01
N PHE A 431 -9.67 7.71 6.91
CA PHE A 431 -8.97 8.98 6.80
C PHE A 431 -8.03 9.07 5.59
N LEU A 432 -8.00 10.25 4.99
CA LEU A 432 -7.02 10.65 3.98
C LEU A 432 -5.98 11.56 4.63
N TYR A 433 -4.72 11.16 4.53
CA TYR A 433 -3.58 11.98 4.95
C TYR A 433 -2.75 12.33 3.72
N ALA A 434 -2.45 13.62 3.51
CA ALA A 434 -1.67 14.05 2.36
C ALA A 434 -0.87 15.35 2.60
N TYR A 435 0.35 15.36 2.08
CA TYR A 435 1.30 16.46 2.13
C TYR A 435 1.98 16.70 0.77
N GLY A 436 2.42 17.94 0.54
CA GLY A 436 3.20 18.29 -0.65
C GLY A 436 2.38 18.82 -1.84
N PRO A 437 3.00 18.94 -3.02
CA PRO A 437 2.36 19.41 -4.24
C PRO A 437 1.17 18.52 -4.64
N ASN A 438 0.10 19.10 -5.19
CA ASN A 438 -1.10 18.39 -5.66
C ASN A 438 -1.81 17.52 -4.59
N LYS A 439 -1.55 17.74 -3.30
CA LYS A 439 -2.13 16.92 -2.23
C LYS A 439 -3.67 16.87 -2.30
N PRO A 440 -4.29 15.69 -2.29
CA PRO A 440 -5.75 15.59 -2.26
C PRO A 440 -6.33 16.04 -0.93
N SER A 441 -7.60 16.44 -0.96
CA SER A 441 -8.38 16.83 0.22
C SER A 441 -9.87 16.60 0.00
N GLY A 442 -10.63 16.51 1.09
CA GLY A 442 -12.06 16.18 1.05
C GLY A 442 -12.31 14.66 0.97
N LEU A 443 -13.51 14.27 0.56
CA LEU A 443 -13.90 12.87 0.42
C LEU A 443 -13.66 12.38 -1.02
N VAL A 444 -12.66 11.53 -1.21
CA VAL A 444 -12.27 10.96 -2.51
C VAL A 444 -12.59 9.47 -2.58
N ASP A 445 -12.60 8.90 -3.77
CA ASP A 445 -12.57 7.43 -3.96
C ASP A 445 -11.11 6.95 -3.98
N ASN A 446 -10.86 5.70 -3.55
CA ASN A 446 -9.50 5.15 -3.60
C ASN A 446 -8.92 5.09 -5.04
N THR A 447 -9.75 5.05 -6.09
CA THR A 447 -9.29 5.14 -7.48
C THR A 447 -8.79 6.54 -7.88
N ASP A 448 -9.28 7.60 -7.22
CA ASP A 448 -8.84 8.97 -7.51
C ASP A 448 -7.35 9.14 -7.15
N LEU A 449 -6.89 8.47 -6.09
CA LEU A 449 -5.52 8.56 -5.61
C LEU A 449 -4.49 8.07 -6.63
N ALA A 450 -4.79 6.97 -7.35
CA ALA A 450 -3.94 6.48 -8.43
C ALA A 450 -3.76 7.54 -9.54
N ASN A 451 -4.86 8.18 -9.93
CA ASN A 451 -4.85 9.22 -10.96
C ASN A 451 -4.09 10.47 -10.49
N ILE A 452 -4.27 10.89 -9.24
CA ILE A 452 -3.52 12.02 -8.66
C ILE A 452 -2.01 11.74 -8.64
N MET A 453 -1.60 10.53 -8.27
CA MET A 453 -0.18 10.12 -8.31
C MET A 453 0.36 10.14 -9.75
N ALA A 454 -0.41 9.62 -10.72
CA ALA A 454 -0.03 9.62 -12.13
C ALA A 454 0.07 11.04 -12.72
N GLU A 455 -0.91 11.91 -12.41
CA GLU A 455 -0.92 13.32 -12.83
C GLU A 455 0.27 14.08 -12.24
N THR A 456 0.60 13.84 -10.97
CA THR A 456 1.77 14.40 -10.30
C THR A 456 3.04 13.99 -11.05
N MET A 457 3.17 12.72 -11.42
CA MET A 457 4.30 12.22 -12.20
C MET A 457 4.20 12.48 -13.72
N ASN A 458 3.21 13.25 -14.18
CA ASN A 458 3.00 13.67 -15.57
C ASN A 458 2.79 12.49 -16.56
N PHE A 459 1.98 11.50 -16.18
CA PHE A 459 1.48 10.47 -17.10
C PHE A 459 0.00 10.14 -16.85
N GLN A 460 -0.61 9.35 -17.73
CA GLN A 460 -2.01 8.94 -17.62
C GLN A 460 -2.13 7.41 -17.66
N LEU A 461 -2.76 6.83 -16.63
CA LEU A 461 -2.86 5.37 -16.44
C LEU A 461 -3.60 4.67 -17.60
N ASN A 462 -4.65 5.28 -18.15
CA ASN A 462 -5.37 4.70 -19.29
C ASN A 462 -4.52 4.65 -20.58
N GLN A 463 -3.72 5.69 -20.84
CA GLN A 463 -2.80 5.68 -21.99
C GLN A 463 -1.66 4.68 -21.77
N LEU A 464 -1.15 4.61 -20.54
CA LEU A 464 -0.13 3.66 -20.13
C LEU A 464 -0.62 2.22 -20.33
N THR A 465 -1.80 1.89 -19.82
CA THR A 465 -2.46 0.58 -19.98
C THR A 465 -2.54 0.17 -21.44
N ALA A 466 -2.98 1.06 -22.32
CA ALA A 466 -3.08 0.79 -23.76
C ALA A 466 -1.70 0.51 -24.42
N SER A 467 -0.61 1.00 -23.82
CA SER A 467 0.75 0.78 -24.29
C SER A 467 1.44 -0.45 -23.68
N LEU A 468 1.09 -0.83 -22.45
CA LEU A 468 1.75 -1.93 -21.74
C LEU A 468 1.03 -3.27 -21.91
N TYR A 469 -0.30 -3.27 -22.09
CA TYR A 469 -1.08 -4.50 -22.19
C TYR A 469 -1.82 -4.60 -23.51
N ILE A 470 -1.05 -4.80 -24.57
CA ILE A 470 -1.57 -5.10 -25.90
C ILE A 470 -1.83 -6.60 -25.96
N GLU A 471 -3.06 -7.01 -26.29
CA GLU A 471 -3.38 -8.42 -26.51
C GLU A 471 -2.53 -8.99 -27.66
N ALA A 472 -1.64 -9.91 -27.31
CA ALA A 472 -0.51 -10.31 -28.12
C ALA A 472 -0.95 -11.06 -29.38
N LYS A 473 -1.96 -11.93 -29.28
CA LYS A 473 -2.40 -12.75 -30.41
C LYS A 473 -2.92 -11.88 -31.55
N SER A 474 -3.87 -11.00 -31.28
CA SER A 474 -4.45 -10.09 -32.26
C SER A 474 -3.39 -9.16 -32.87
N ALA A 475 -2.47 -8.64 -32.05
CA ALA A 475 -1.43 -7.74 -32.52
C ALA A 475 -0.40 -8.44 -33.44
N LEU A 476 0.00 -9.66 -33.11
CA LEU A 476 1.00 -10.43 -33.86
C LEU A 476 0.40 -11.09 -35.11
N GLU A 477 -0.85 -11.56 -35.06
CA GLU A 477 -1.55 -12.07 -36.25
C GLU A 477 -1.71 -10.98 -37.32
N LYS A 478 -1.97 -9.72 -36.92
CA LYS A 478 -1.96 -8.56 -37.84
C LYS A 478 -0.60 -8.32 -38.49
N LYS A 479 0.50 -8.73 -37.85
CA LYS A 479 1.87 -8.70 -38.40
C LYS A 479 2.21 -9.94 -39.27
N GLY A 480 1.25 -10.85 -39.47
CA GLY A 480 1.39 -12.06 -40.28
C GLY A 480 2.03 -13.24 -39.55
N PHE A 481 2.03 -13.25 -38.22
CA PHE A 481 2.46 -14.40 -37.42
C PHE A 481 1.31 -15.40 -37.24
N THR A 482 1.66 -16.68 -37.15
CA THR A 482 0.80 -17.68 -36.53
C THR A 482 1.11 -17.72 -35.04
N VAL A 483 0.11 -17.53 -34.19
CA VAL A 483 0.30 -17.44 -32.73
C VAL A 483 -0.39 -18.62 -32.04
N THR A 484 0.34 -19.29 -31.15
CA THR A 484 -0.14 -20.36 -30.29
C THR A 484 0.35 -20.13 -28.87
N VAL A 485 -0.29 -20.77 -27.88
CA VAL A 485 0.21 -20.82 -26.50
C VAL A 485 0.66 -22.25 -26.24
N ASP A 486 1.90 -22.42 -25.81
CA ASP A 486 2.41 -23.67 -25.26
C ASP A 486 2.11 -23.70 -23.77
N GLN A 487 1.34 -24.70 -23.34
CA GLN A 487 0.99 -24.96 -21.93
C GLN A 487 1.33 -26.41 -21.57
N SER A 488 2.32 -26.99 -22.25
CA SER A 488 2.82 -28.33 -21.91
C SER A 488 3.39 -28.39 -20.50
N ASP A 489 3.94 -27.26 -20.03
CA ASP A 489 4.13 -26.95 -18.62
C ASP A 489 3.09 -25.90 -18.20
N SER A 490 2.14 -26.28 -17.33
CA SER A 490 1.09 -25.38 -16.87
C SER A 490 1.59 -24.31 -15.89
N SER A 491 2.77 -24.50 -15.30
CA SER A 491 3.42 -23.51 -14.43
C SER A 491 4.28 -22.52 -15.22
N ASN A 492 4.56 -22.80 -16.49
CA ASN A 492 5.37 -21.94 -17.36
C ASN A 492 4.73 -21.78 -18.77
N PRO A 493 3.52 -21.22 -18.90
CA PRO A 493 2.94 -20.91 -20.21
C PRO A 493 3.84 -20.02 -21.07
N VAL A 494 3.94 -20.33 -22.36
CA VAL A 494 4.74 -19.58 -23.33
C VAL A 494 3.91 -19.23 -24.56
N LEU A 495 3.85 -17.94 -24.90
CA LEU A 495 3.32 -17.53 -26.20
C LEU A 495 4.35 -17.79 -27.29
N VAL A 496 3.94 -18.50 -28.34
CA VAL A 496 4.76 -18.85 -29.49
C VAL A 496 4.23 -18.15 -30.73
N ALA A 497 5.01 -17.23 -31.29
CA ALA A 497 4.68 -16.50 -32.52
C ALA A 497 5.64 -16.89 -33.65
N LYS A 498 5.10 -17.48 -34.72
CA LYS A 498 5.89 -18.01 -35.85
C LYS A 498 5.59 -17.31 -37.16
N LYS A 499 6.65 -16.93 -37.90
CA LYS A 499 6.56 -16.35 -39.25
C LYS A 499 7.74 -16.80 -40.10
N GLY A 500 7.45 -17.59 -41.14
CA GLY A 500 8.49 -18.19 -41.99
C GLY A 500 9.42 -19.09 -41.18
N ASN A 501 10.71 -18.73 -41.14
CA ASN A 501 11.77 -19.47 -40.43
C ASN A 501 12.10 -18.89 -39.04
N THR A 502 11.34 -17.88 -38.60
CA THR A 502 11.53 -17.21 -37.30
C THR A 502 10.41 -17.61 -36.36
N THR A 503 10.78 -17.97 -35.13
CA THR A 503 9.87 -18.20 -34.00
C THR A 503 10.28 -17.27 -32.87
N TYR A 504 9.29 -16.64 -32.23
CA TYR A 504 9.45 -15.94 -30.96
C TYR A 504 8.72 -16.72 -29.87
N GLU A 505 9.38 -16.94 -28.75
CA GLU A 505 8.86 -17.54 -27.53
C GLU A 505 8.85 -16.44 -26.46
N ILE A 506 7.69 -16.18 -25.87
CA ILE A 506 7.45 -15.12 -24.89
C ILE A 506 6.85 -15.78 -23.64
N PRO A 507 7.66 -16.11 -22.62
CA PRO A 507 7.16 -16.66 -21.37
C PRO A 507 6.27 -15.65 -20.64
N GLU A 508 5.27 -16.14 -19.89
CA GLU A 508 4.54 -15.29 -18.94
C GLU A 508 5.44 -14.82 -17.80
N ASN A 509 4.99 -13.80 -17.08
CA ASN A 509 5.58 -13.21 -15.87
C ASN A 509 7.02 -12.69 -16.01
N LYS A 510 7.69 -12.94 -17.13
CA LYS A 510 9.05 -12.50 -17.42
C LYS A 510 9.06 -11.34 -18.39
N ASN A 511 10.19 -10.63 -18.39
CA ASN A 511 10.46 -9.51 -19.28
C ASN A 511 11.37 -9.93 -20.47
N SER A 512 11.34 -11.20 -20.88
CA SER A 512 12.23 -11.74 -21.91
C SER A 512 11.49 -12.23 -23.15
N ILE A 513 12.15 -12.12 -24.31
CA ILE A 513 11.69 -12.64 -25.59
C ILE A 513 12.81 -13.49 -26.17
N LEU A 514 12.53 -14.76 -26.42
CA LEU A 514 13.45 -15.69 -27.08
C LEU A 514 13.15 -15.73 -28.56
N SER A 515 14.10 -15.28 -29.38
CA SER A 515 14.02 -15.36 -30.84
C SER A 515 14.81 -16.56 -31.36
N LYS A 516 14.20 -17.36 -32.22
CA LYS A 516 14.79 -18.54 -32.85
C LYS A 516 14.70 -18.43 -34.37
N ILE A 517 15.84 -18.28 -35.04
CA ILE A 517 15.91 -18.18 -36.50
C ILE A 517 16.54 -19.47 -37.03
N THR A 518 15.78 -20.20 -37.85
CA THR A 518 16.25 -21.47 -38.45
C THR A 518 16.75 -21.23 -39.88
N ASP A 519 17.98 -21.64 -40.17
CA ASP A 519 18.55 -21.55 -41.51
C ASP A 519 18.01 -22.65 -42.46
N LYS A 520 18.41 -22.57 -43.74
CA LYS A 520 17.99 -23.54 -44.77
C LYS A 520 18.51 -24.96 -44.53
N ASN A 521 19.50 -25.13 -43.66
CA ASN A 521 20.11 -26.41 -43.30
C ASN A 521 19.51 -26.98 -42.00
N GLY A 522 18.53 -26.31 -41.40
CA GLY A 522 17.88 -26.72 -40.15
C GLY A 522 18.63 -26.33 -38.88
N LYS A 523 19.68 -25.49 -38.97
CA LYS A 523 20.39 -24.97 -37.79
C LYS A 523 19.68 -23.74 -37.26
N SER A 524 19.33 -23.74 -35.97
CA SER A 524 18.71 -22.59 -35.31
C SER A 524 19.72 -21.76 -34.53
N GLU A 525 19.64 -20.44 -34.66
CA GLU A 525 20.26 -19.47 -33.75
C GLU A 525 19.19 -18.99 -32.75
N VAL A 526 19.50 -19.04 -31.45
CA VAL A 526 18.62 -18.56 -30.37
C VAL A 526 19.22 -17.31 -29.75
N LYS A 527 18.42 -16.25 -29.60
CA LYS A 527 18.81 -15.02 -28.92
C LYS A 527 17.72 -14.59 -27.96
N GLN A 528 18.09 -14.31 -26.72
CA GLN A 528 17.24 -13.68 -25.73
C GLN A 528 17.34 -12.16 -25.85
N HIS A 529 16.21 -11.49 -25.68
CA HIS A 529 16.11 -10.04 -25.59
C HIS A 529 15.25 -9.66 -24.40
N THR A 530 15.78 -8.79 -23.54
CA THR A 530 15.05 -8.25 -22.39
C THR A 530 14.30 -6.99 -22.81
N VAL A 531 13.04 -6.91 -22.42
CA VAL A 531 12.16 -5.73 -22.57
C VAL A 531 11.90 -5.10 -21.19
N PRO A 532 11.41 -3.85 -21.10
CA PRO A 532 11.30 -3.18 -19.80
C PRO A 532 10.17 -3.68 -18.89
N TYR A 533 9.18 -4.41 -19.41
CA TYR A 533 7.99 -4.83 -18.66
C TYR A 533 7.76 -6.31 -18.82
N VAL A 534 7.17 -6.92 -17.80
CA VAL A 534 6.77 -8.32 -17.84
C VAL A 534 5.64 -8.56 -18.83
N THR A 535 5.62 -9.77 -19.39
CA THR A 535 4.48 -10.28 -20.15
C THR A 535 3.46 -10.84 -19.17
N VAL A 536 2.18 -10.56 -19.36
CA VAL A 536 1.12 -11.05 -18.45
C VAL A 536 0.23 -12.05 -19.20
N TYR A 537 -0.06 -13.18 -18.59
CA TYR A 537 -1.06 -14.14 -19.06
C TYR A 537 -2.19 -14.22 -18.04
N ASN A 538 -3.44 -14.10 -18.49
CA ASN A 538 -4.62 -14.15 -17.62
C ASN A 538 -5.43 -15.43 -17.78
N ASP A 539 -4.77 -16.55 -18.05
CA ASP A 539 -5.36 -17.85 -18.41
C ASP A 539 -6.14 -17.87 -19.74
N ARG A 540 -6.28 -16.73 -20.42
CA ARG A 540 -7.03 -16.62 -21.68
C ARG A 540 -6.21 -15.98 -22.79
N SER A 541 -5.53 -14.89 -22.46
CA SER A 541 -4.79 -14.05 -23.40
C SER A 541 -3.47 -13.61 -22.81
N PHE A 542 -2.46 -13.54 -23.68
CA PHE A 542 -1.18 -12.91 -23.37
C PHE A 542 -1.24 -11.42 -23.68
N PHE A 543 -0.65 -10.62 -22.81
CA PHE A 543 -0.52 -9.18 -22.95
C PHE A 543 0.94 -8.80 -22.95
N ILE A 544 1.36 -8.06 -23.98
CA ILE A 544 2.74 -7.60 -24.15
C ILE A 544 2.78 -6.08 -24.33
N SER A 545 3.89 -5.48 -23.95
CA SER A 545 4.14 -4.05 -24.13
C SER A 545 4.35 -3.68 -25.60
N GLU A 546 4.19 -2.40 -25.92
CA GLU A 546 4.49 -1.85 -27.23
C GLU A 546 5.97 -2.06 -27.60
N GLU A 547 6.88 -1.98 -26.63
CA GLU A 547 8.30 -2.26 -26.77
C GLU A 547 8.56 -3.72 -27.18
N ALA A 548 7.92 -4.68 -26.50
CA ALA A 548 7.96 -6.09 -26.88
C ALA A 548 7.41 -6.31 -28.30
N LEU A 549 6.27 -5.70 -28.62
CA LEU A 549 5.67 -5.78 -29.95
C LEU A 549 6.58 -5.17 -31.02
N LYS A 550 7.29 -4.07 -30.75
CA LYS A 550 8.24 -3.42 -31.68
C LYS A 550 9.47 -4.30 -31.96
N TYR A 551 9.93 -5.08 -30.98
CA TYR A 551 11.05 -6.00 -31.15
C TYR A 551 10.73 -7.15 -32.13
N ILE A 552 9.49 -7.65 -32.13
CA ILE A 552 9.03 -8.77 -32.97
C ILE A 552 8.77 -8.31 -34.42
N LYS A 553 9.49 -8.90 -35.40
CA LYS A 553 9.57 -8.44 -36.80
C LYS A 553 9.07 -9.47 -37.84
#